data_AF-A0A929IIB6-F1
#
_entry.id   AF-A0A929IIB6-F1
#
_cell.length_a   1.000
_cell.length_b   1.000
_cell.length_c   1.000
_cell.angle_alpha   90.00
_cell.angle_beta   90.00
_cell.angle_gamma   90.00
#
_symmetry.space_group_name_H-M   'P 1'
#
loop_
_entity.id
_entity.type
_entity.pdbx_description
1 polymer ?
#
loop_
_entity_poly.entity_id
_entity_poly.type
_entity_poly.pdbx_seq_one_letter_code
_entity_poly.pdbx_strand_id
1 'polypeptide(L)'
;MKRLRYENGDIDATDIKLLDVLVADARTSIAELGRVVGLSPPSVSERIKRLEEAGVIEGYTVKINPKALGLPFAVWLRIRPIPG
;
A
#
# COMPACT_ATOMS: atom_id res chain seq x y z
N MET A 1 -15.87 12.48 3.16
CA MET A 1 -14.86 11.43 2.91
C MET A 1 -15.27 10.66 1.66
N LYS A 2 -14.43 10.72 0.61
CA LYS A 2 -14.69 10.09 -0.68
C LYS A 2 -14.38 8.59 -0.53
N ARG A 3 -15.41 7.72 -0.55
CA ARG A 3 -15.19 6.26 -0.53
C ARG A 3 -14.45 5.88 -1.81
N LEU A 4 -13.26 5.31 -1.66
CA LEU A 4 -12.55 4.65 -2.74
C LEU A 4 -13.32 3.36 -3.05
N ARG A 5 -14.11 3.38 -4.12
CA ARG A 5 -14.83 2.20 -4.60
C ARG A 5 -13.88 1.38 -5.48
N TYR A 6 -13.66 0.12 -5.12
CA TYR A 6 -12.98 -0.86 -5.99
C TYR A 6 -14.02 -1.60 -6.82
N GLU A 7 -13.62 -2.14 -7.96
CA GLU A 7 -14.48 -2.92 -8.86
C GLU A 7 -15.04 -4.21 -8.22
N ASN A 8 -14.56 -4.62 -7.04
CA ASN A 8 -14.99 -5.82 -6.30
C ASN A 8 -15.42 -5.61 -4.83
N GLY A 9 -15.66 -4.37 -4.38
CA GLY A 9 -16.18 -4.08 -3.04
C GLY A 9 -15.69 -2.76 -2.43
N ASP A 10 -16.50 -2.15 -1.58
CA ASP A 10 -16.11 -0.92 -0.84
C ASP A 10 -14.99 -1.25 0.17
N ILE A 11 -13.90 -0.47 0.18
CA ILE A 11 -12.93 -0.47 1.31
C ILE A 11 -13.65 -0.01 2.57
N ASP A 12 -13.49 -0.76 3.65
CA ASP A 12 -14.04 -0.42 4.96
C ASP A 12 -13.01 0.28 5.86
N ALA A 13 -13.45 0.76 7.03
CA ALA A 13 -12.60 1.47 7.97
C ALA A 13 -11.49 0.60 8.58
N THR A 14 -11.68 -0.73 8.61
CA THR A 14 -10.69 -1.67 9.12
C THR A 14 -9.58 -1.87 8.11
N ASP A 15 -9.93 -1.99 6.83
CA ASP A 15 -8.96 -2.05 5.73
C ASP A 15 -8.09 -0.78 5.69
N ILE A 16 -8.67 0.40 5.89
CA ILE A 16 -7.92 1.67 5.98
C ILE A 16 -6.89 1.61 7.12
N LYS A 17 -7.31 1.20 8.33
CA LYS A 17 -6.38 1.06 9.47
C LYS A 17 -5.27 0.05 9.20
N LEU A 18 -5.60 -1.05 8.52
CA LEU A 18 -4.62 -2.07 8.16
C LEU A 18 -3.55 -1.49 7.22
N LEU A 19 -3.99 -0.75 6.20
CA LEU A 19 -3.11 -0.06 5.25
C LEU A 19 -2.24 0.98 5.96
N ASP A 20 -2.78 1.75 6.90
CA ASP A 20 -2.00 2.73 7.66
C ASP A 20 -0.84 2.07 8.42
N VAL A 21 -1.08 0.91 9.04
CA VAL A 21 -0.03 0.15 9.73
C VAL A 21 1.00 -0.41 8.75
N LEU A 22 0.55 -0.96 7.61
CA LEU A 22 1.45 -1.51 6.58
C LEU A 22 2.29 -0.42 5.89
N VAL A 23 1.75 0.79 5.71
CA VAL A 23 2.50 1.93 5.16
C VAL A 23 3.59 2.38 6.13
N ALA A 24 3.33 2.32 7.44
CA ALA A 24 4.32 2.63 8.46
C ALA A 24 5.40 1.55 8.55
N ASP A 25 5.00 0.27 8.59
CA ASP A 25 5.90 -0.88 8.54
C ASP A 25 5.24 -2.08 7.85
N ALA A 26 5.64 -2.31 6.60
CA ALA A 26 5.17 -3.41 5.77
C ALA A 26 5.59 -4.80 6.30
N ARG A 27 6.53 -4.87 7.25
CA ARG A 27 7.00 -6.12 7.84
C ARG A 27 6.24 -6.49 9.12
N THR A 28 5.26 -5.68 9.51
CA THR A 28 4.43 -5.95 10.69
C THR A 28 3.77 -7.33 10.56
N SER A 29 3.91 -8.16 11.59
CA SER A 29 3.36 -9.52 11.57
C SER A 29 1.83 -9.52 11.54
N ILE A 30 1.23 -10.53 10.92
CA ILE A 30 -0.24 -10.72 10.88
C ILE A 30 -0.85 -10.75 12.30
N ALA A 31 -0.13 -11.33 13.27
CA ALA A 31 -0.57 -11.39 14.66
C ALA A 31 -0.59 -10.00 15.36
N GLU A 32 0.36 -9.12 15.04
CA GLU A 32 0.36 -7.73 15.52
C GLU A 32 -0.72 -6.92 14.81
N LEU A 33 -0.83 -7.05 13.49
CA LEU A 33 -1.90 -6.40 12.71
C LEU A 33 -3.28 -6.75 13.28
N GLY A 34 -3.54 -8.02 13.57
CA GLY A 34 -4.78 -8.49 14.19
C GLY A 34 -5.04 -7.86 15.55
N ARG A 35 -4.01 -7.67 16.39
CA ARG A 35 -4.14 -6.97 17.67
C ARG A 35 -4.50 -5.50 17.48
N VAL A 36 -3.88 -4.81 16.53
CA VAL A 36 -4.13 -3.39 16.26
C VAL A 36 -5.53 -3.15 15.69
N VAL A 37 -6.00 -4.01 14.78
CA VAL A 37 -7.30 -3.84 14.12
C VAL A 37 -8.45 -4.59 14.80
N GLY A 38 -8.18 -5.37 15.85
CA GLY A 38 -9.19 -6.12 16.59
C GLY A 38 -9.74 -7.34 15.84
N LEU A 39 -8.93 -7.96 14.99
CA LEU A 39 -9.31 -9.13 14.17
C LEU A 39 -8.44 -10.35 14.47
N SER A 40 -8.98 -11.53 14.17
CA SER A 40 -8.21 -12.78 14.22
C SER A 40 -7.12 -12.81 13.13
N PRO A 41 -5.99 -13.50 13.34
CA PRO A 41 -4.93 -13.59 12.33
C PRO A 41 -5.41 -14.14 10.97
N PRO A 42 -6.28 -15.18 10.88
CA PRO A 42 -6.84 -15.62 9.61
C PRO A 42 -7.66 -14.54 8.90
N SER A 43 -8.50 -13.79 9.64
CA SER A 43 -9.30 -12.71 9.08
C SER A 43 -8.45 -11.56 8.52
N VAL A 44 -7.32 -11.26 9.17
CA VAL A 44 -6.36 -10.28 8.65
C VAL A 44 -5.71 -10.77 7.36
N SER A 45 -5.25 -12.03 7.35
CA SER A 45 -4.62 -12.63 6.17
C SER A 45 -5.54 -12.60 4.95
N GLU A 46 -6.81 -12.96 5.12
CA GLU A 46 -7.82 -12.91 4.06
C GLU A 46 -8.05 -11.48 3.54
N ARG A 47 -8.11 -10.49 4.44
CA ARG A 47 -8.24 -9.08 4.05
C ARG A 47 -7.04 -8.57 3.26
N ILE A 48 -5.81 -8.87 3.71
CA ILE A 48 -4.59 -8.50 2.97
C ILE A 48 -4.64 -9.10 1.57
N LYS A 49 -4.93 -10.40 1.46
CA LYS A 49 -5.04 -11.09 0.18
C LYS A 49 -6.08 -10.44 -0.73
N ARG A 50 -7.26 -10.08 -0.20
CA ARG A 50 -8.30 -9.37 -0.97
C ARG A 50 -7.82 -8.00 -1.45
N LEU A 51 -7.08 -7.27 -0.62
CA LEU A 51 -6.52 -5.97 -0.98
C LEU A 51 -5.43 -6.09 -2.08
N GLU A 52 -4.63 -7.14 -2.04
CA GLU A 52 -3.64 -7.47 -3.09
C GLU A 52 -4.33 -7.87 -4.40
N GLU A 53 -5.31 -8.79 -4.35
CA GLU A 53 -6.08 -9.24 -5.53
C GLU A 53 -6.89 -8.11 -6.17
N ALA A 54 -7.35 -7.15 -5.36
CA ALA A 54 -8.05 -5.95 -5.84
C ALA A 54 -7.10 -4.85 -6.36
N GLY A 55 -5.78 -5.06 -6.31
CA GLY A 55 -4.78 -4.06 -6.74
C GLY A 55 -4.69 -2.84 -5.81
N VAL A 56 -5.25 -2.91 -4.60
CA VAL A 56 -5.11 -1.88 -3.57
C VAL A 56 -3.67 -1.87 -3.05
N ILE A 57 -3.14 -3.07 -2.80
CA ILE A 57 -1.74 -3.31 -2.47
C ILE A 57 -1.07 -3.77 -3.75
N GLU A 58 -0.39 -2.84 -4.42
CA GLU A 58 0.34 -3.14 -5.66
C GLU A 58 1.62 -3.94 -5.41
N GLY A 59 2.20 -3.83 -4.21
CA GLY A 59 3.36 -4.59 -3.80
C GLY A 59 4.06 -4.03 -2.58
N TYR A 60 5.05 -4.77 -2.09
CA TYR A 60 5.89 -4.38 -0.97
C TYR A 60 7.26 -3.95 -1.47
N THR A 61 7.69 -2.75 -1.07
CA THR A 61 8.91 -2.14 -1.59
C THR A 61 9.84 -1.68 -0.49
N VAL A 62 11.10 -1.45 -0.84
CA VAL A 62 12.11 -0.88 0.04
C VAL A 62 12.35 0.57 -0.39
N LYS A 63 12.34 1.49 0.58
CA LYS A 63 12.72 2.87 0.34
C LYS A 63 14.24 2.99 0.30
N ILE A 64 14.78 3.07 -0.91
CA ILE A 64 16.22 3.21 -1.16
C ILE A 64 16.61 4.69 -1.06
N ASN A 65 17.76 4.97 -0.44
CA ASN A 65 18.37 6.29 -0.45
C ASN A 65 19.16 6.49 -1.76
N PRO A 66 18.71 7.33 -2.71
CA PRO A 66 19.41 7.49 -3.98
C PRO A 66 20.81 8.11 -3.82
N LYS A 67 20.98 9.02 -2.84
CA LYS A 67 22.28 9.67 -2.58
C LYS A 67 23.34 8.65 -2.17
N ALA A 68 22.96 7.65 -1.38
CA ALA A 68 23.86 6.58 -0.97
C ALA A 68 24.30 5.68 -2.13
N LEU A 69 23.54 5.67 -3.23
CA LEU A 69 23.86 4.95 -4.47
C LEU A 69 24.64 5.80 -5.48
N GLY A 70 25.07 7.02 -5.11
CA GLY A 70 25.74 7.92 -6.05
C GLY A 70 24.79 8.51 -7.10
N LEU A 71 23.49 8.59 -6.80
CA LEU A 71 22.48 9.31 -7.60
C LEU A 71 22.21 10.68 -6.93
N PRO A 72 23.00 11.72 -7.25
CA PRO A 72 23.06 12.95 -6.46
C PRO A 72 21.83 13.86 -6.60
N PHE A 73 21.10 13.77 -7.71
CA PHE A 73 19.93 14.60 -7.97
C PHE A 73 18.85 13.80 -8.71
N ALA A 74 17.60 14.18 -8.48
CA ALA A 74 16.45 13.69 -9.23
C ALA A 74 15.96 14.81 -10.15
N VAL A 75 15.53 14.48 -11.36
CA VAL A 75 15.00 15.44 -12.34
C VAL A 75 13.58 15.06 -12.72
N TRP A 76 12.69 16.04 -12.77
CA TRP A 76 11.35 15.87 -13.32
C TRP A 76 11.32 16.43 -14.73
N LEU A 77 11.16 15.56 -15.73
CA LEU A 77 11.09 15.94 -17.15
C LEU A 77 9.64 15.95 -17.60
N ARG A 78 9.10 17.13 -17.91
CA ARG A 78 7.78 17.25 -18.55
C ARG A 78 7.94 17.24 -20.05
N ILE A 79 7.61 16.13 -20.68
CA ILE A 79 7.61 15.99 -22.13
C ILE A 79 6.25 16.43 -22.68
N ARG A 80 6.24 17.30 -23.69
CA ARG A 80 5.06 17.52 -24.54
C ARG A 80 5.34 16.90 -25.90
N PRO A 81 4.79 15.71 -26.20
CA PRO A 81 4.95 15.12 -27.52
C PRO A 81 4.28 16.03 -28.56
N ILE A 82 4.96 16.25 -29.68
CA ILE A 82 4.39 16.95 -30.84
C ILE A 82 3.74 15.87 -31.71
N PRO A 83 2.47 16.03 -32.12
CA PRO A 83 1.83 15.11 -33.05
C PRO A 83 2.60 15.04 -34.38
N GLY A 84 2.81 13.82 -34.87
CA GLY A 84 3.33 13.48 -36.19
C GLY A 84 2.66 12.21 -36.67
#